data_AF-A0A3C0XNQ7-F1
#
_entry.id   AF-A0A3C0XNQ7-F1
#
_cell.length_a   1.000
_cell.length_b   1.000
_cell.length_c   1.000
_cell.angle_alpha   90.00
_cell.angle_beta   90.00
_cell.angle_gamma   90.00
#
_symmetry.space_group_name_H-M   'P 1'
#
loop_
_entity.id
_entity.type
_entity.pdbx_description
1 polymer ?
#
loop_
_entity_poly.entity_id
_entity_poly.type
_entity_poly.pdbx_seq_one_letter_code
_entity_poly.pdbx_strand_id
1 'polypeptide(L)'
;MKGENQIADKSPRARVNAARLVAATFGVLSGFGGIVHGLGEAVQGNVAPSGIIINSWTEGPIAKYMGGEPGMTVVPNLLATGLLTIVVSLALMVWSAAFVQKRNGGRAQILLSITMLLVGGGFGPPIIGILAGVAGLGIASPQTWCRAHLPAVAGRP
;
A
#
# COMPACT_ATOMS: atom_id res chain seq x y z
N MET A 1 -45.98 3.85 37.52
CA MET A 1 -45.15 4.09 36.32
C MET A 1 -43.80 3.43 36.56
N LYS A 2 -43.55 2.27 35.95
CA LYS A 2 -42.36 1.44 36.19
C LYS A 2 -41.88 0.88 34.85
N GLY A 3 -40.61 1.15 34.53
CA GLY A 3 -39.80 0.34 33.63
C GLY A 3 -39.82 0.70 32.14
N GLU A 4 -39.09 1.74 31.75
CA GLU A 4 -38.51 1.80 30.41
C GLU A 4 -37.37 0.77 30.35
N ASN A 5 -37.63 -0.32 29.63
CA ASN A 5 -36.72 -1.43 29.44
C ASN A 5 -35.64 -0.98 28.45
N GLN A 6 -34.41 -0.79 28.94
CA GLN A 6 -33.23 -0.52 28.13
C GLN A 6 -33.01 -1.68 27.14
N ILE A 7 -33.25 -1.42 25.86
CA ILE A 7 -32.85 -2.33 24.78
C ILE A 7 -31.34 -2.22 24.64
N ALA A 8 -30.63 -3.17 25.25
CA ALA A 8 -29.19 -3.32 25.10
C ALA A 8 -28.86 -3.60 23.62
N ASP A 9 -28.15 -2.66 22.97
CA ASP A 9 -27.50 -2.83 21.67
C ASP A 9 -26.48 -3.98 21.78
N LYS A 10 -26.89 -5.19 21.39
CA LYS A 10 -26.04 -6.40 21.29
C LYS A 10 -25.45 -6.58 19.89
N SER A 11 -25.07 -5.50 19.22
CA SER A 11 -24.21 -5.58 18.04
C SER A 11 -22.74 -5.72 18.48
N PRO A 12 -22.04 -6.83 18.17
CA PRO A 12 -20.60 -6.87 18.30
C PRO A 12 -20.01 -5.96 17.22
N ARG A 13 -19.87 -4.67 17.52
CA ARG A 13 -19.12 -3.76 16.65
C ARG A 13 -17.67 -4.23 16.67
N ALA A 14 -17.24 -4.87 15.58
CA ALA A 14 -15.84 -5.19 15.36
C ALA A 14 -15.03 -3.91 15.60
N ARG A 15 -14.13 -3.93 16.58
CA ARG A 15 -13.34 -2.75 16.94
C ARG A 15 -12.45 -2.40 15.74
N VAL A 16 -12.82 -1.38 14.99
CA VAL A 16 -12.06 -0.91 13.82
C VAL A 16 -10.71 -0.42 14.31
N ASN A 17 -9.64 -1.11 13.88
CA ASN A 17 -8.28 -0.67 14.13
C ASN A 17 -7.86 0.25 12.98
N ALA A 18 -7.70 1.54 13.25
CA ALA A 18 -7.35 2.55 12.24
C ALA A 18 -6.02 2.22 11.55
N ALA A 19 -5.01 1.75 12.29
CA ALA A 19 -3.73 1.36 11.70
C ALA A 19 -3.88 0.19 10.72
N ARG A 20 -4.72 -0.79 11.07
CA ARG A 20 -5.07 -1.90 10.16
C ARG A 20 -5.79 -1.41 8.92
N LEU A 21 -6.77 -0.53 9.07
CA LEU A 21 -7.54 -0.01 7.95
C LEU A 21 -6.65 0.79 6.99
N VAL A 22 -5.82 1.69 7.53
CA VAL A 22 -4.84 2.47 6.75
C VAL A 22 -3.87 1.53 6.03
N ALA A 23 -3.27 0.58 6.74
CA ALA A 23 -2.30 -0.33 6.14
C ALA A 23 -2.93 -1.19 5.02
N ALA A 24 -4.15 -1.69 5.23
CA ALA A 24 -4.88 -2.45 4.21
C ALA A 24 -5.26 -1.59 3.00
N THR A 25 -5.92 -0.45 3.21
CA THR A 25 -6.42 0.41 2.12
C THR A 25 -5.28 0.96 1.29
N PHE A 26 -4.27 1.58 1.91
CA PHE A 26 -3.16 2.15 1.16
C PHE A 26 -2.22 1.09 0.59
N GLY A 27 -2.12 -0.09 1.20
CA GLY A 27 -1.41 -1.22 0.60
C GLY A 27 -2.10 -1.75 -0.66
N VAL A 28 -3.44 -1.81 -0.68
CA VAL A 28 -4.21 -2.16 -1.89
C VAL A 28 -4.07 -1.08 -2.96
N LEU A 29 -4.21 0.21 -2.62
CA LEU A 29 -4.02 1.32 -3.56
C LEU A 29 -2.61 1.35 -4.14
N SER A 30 -1.60 1.07 -3.31
CA SER A 30 -0.20 0.91 -3.72
C SER A 30 -0.06 -0.22 -4.75
N GLY A 31 -0.67 -1.37 -4.52
CA GLY A 31 -0.68 -2.45 -5.52
C GLY A 31 -1.40 -2.06 -6.83
N PHE A 32 -2.52 -1.34 -6.77
CA PHE A 32 -3.16 -0.82 -7.98
C PHE A 32 -2.23 0.12 -8.78
N GLY A 33 -1.55 1.04 -8.11
CA GLY A 33 -0.56 1.91 -8.76
C GLY A 33 0.60 1.12 -9.38
N GLY A 34 1.07 0.07 -8.69
CA GLY A 34 2.07 -0.84 -9.22
C GLY A 34 1.59 -1.57 -10.50
N ILE A 35 0.34 -2.03 -10.55
CA ILE A 35 -0.24 -2.64 -11.77
C ILE A 35 -0.24 -1.65 -12.93
N VAL A 36 -0.63 -0.39 -12.70
CA VAL A 36 -0.62 0.67 -13.73
C VAL A 36 0.79 0.84 -14.29
N HIS A 37 1.80 0.94 -13.43
CA HIS A 37 3.20 0.96 -13.86
C HIS A 37 3.59 -0.31 -14.62
N GLY A 38 3.23 -1.50 -14.13
CA GLY A 38 3.57 -2.76 -14.78
C GLY A 38 2.98 -2.88 -16.19
N LEU A 39 1.78 -2.34 -16.42
CA LEU A 39 1.19 -2.23 -17.77
C LEU A 39 1.99 -1.26 -18.65
N GLY A 40 2.35 -0.09 -18.13
CA GLY A 40 3.14 0.90 -18.86
C GLY A 40 4.54 0.40 -19.25
N GLU A 41 5.17 -0.45 -18.42
CA GLU A 41 6.43 -1.12 -18.77
C GLU A 41 6.23 -2.26 -19.77
N ALA A 42 5.18 -3.08 -19.59
CA ALA A 42 4.92 -4.22 -20.47
C ALA A 42 4.63 -3.79 -21.93
N VAL A 43 3.92 -2.67 -22.10
CA VAL A 43 3.58 -2.11 -23.44
C VAL A 43 4.81 -1.60 -24.19
N GLN A 44 5.89 -1.20 -23.50
CA GLN A 44 7.16 -0.83 -24.15
C GLN A 44 7.88 -2.04 -24.78
N GLY A 45 7.49 -3.26 -24.40
CA GLY A 45 7.86 -4.49 -25.09
C GLY A 45 9.21 -5.10 -24.68
N ASN A 46 9.68 -6.04 -25.49
CA ASN A 46 10.88 -6.84 -25.22
C ASN A 46 12.16 -6.06 -25.55
N VAL A 47 12.40 -4.97 -24.82
CA VAL A 47 13.54 -4.08 -25.00
C VAL A 47 14.29 -3.90 -23.67
N ALA A 48 15.60 -3.65 -23.75
CA ALA A 48 16.39 -3.36 -22.57
C ALA A 48 16.09 -1.93 -22.07
N PRO A 49 16.04 -1.70 -20.74
CA PRO A 49 15.92 -0.36 -20.20
C PRO A 49 17.19 0.45 -20.49
N SER A 50 17.06 1.75 -20.71
CA SER A 50 18.19 2.67 -20.94
C SER A 50 19.05 2.92 -19.70
N GLY A 51 18.56 2.54 -18.52
CA GLY A 51 19.25 2.66 -17.24
C GLY A 51 18.43 2.04 -16.11
N ILE A 52 18.88 2.26 -14.87
CA ILE A 52 18.17 1.79 -13.66
C ILE A 52 16.88 2.59 -13.44
N ILE A 53 16.93 3.90 -13.68
CA ILE A 53 15.73 4.76 -13.67
C ILE A 53 15.10 4.70 -15.05
N ILE A 54 13.81 4.40 -15.07
CA ILE A 54 13.00 4.25 -16.27
C ILE A 54 11.78 5.17 -16.18
N ASN A 55 11.16 5.44 -17.32
CA ASN A 55 9.87 6.12 -17.36
C ASN A 55 8.83 5.16 -17.91
N SER A 56 7.74 4.99 -17.15
CA SER A 56 6.53 4.34 -17.63
C SER A 56 5.70 5.29 -18.46
N TRP A 57 4.79 4.72 -19.25
CA TRP A 57 3.86 5.51 -20.08
C TRP A 57 4.61 6.51 -20.97
N THR A 58 5.57 6.02 -21.76
CA THR A 58 6.41 6.82 -22.66
C THR A 58 5.65 7.36 -23.89
N GLU A 59 4.39 6.98 -24.06
CA GLU A 59 3.50 7.46 -25.10
C GLU A 59 2.20 8.02 -24.53
N GLY A 60 1.48 8.82 -25.33
CA GLY A 60 0.18 9.39 -24.96
C GLY A 60 0.24 10.66 -24.11
N PRO A 61 -0.88 11.08 -23.50
CA PRO A 61 -0.97 12.36 -22.79
C PRO A 61 -0.02 12.50 -21.60
N ILE A 62 0.18 11.41 -20.83
CA ILE A 62 1.09 11.41 -19.67
C ILE A 62 2.52 11.67 -20.14
N ALA A 63 2.98 10.97 -21.18
CA ALA A 63 4.28 11.24 -21.80
C ALA A 63 4.41 12.70 -22.25
N LYS A 64 3.39 13.20 -22.95
CA LYS A 64 3.40 14.54 -23.55
C LYS A 64 3.47 15.68 -22.53
N TYR A 65 2.72 15.56 -21.43
CA TYR A 65 2.59 16.66 -20.46
C TYR A 65 3.43 16.49 -19.19
N MET A 66 3.87 15.25 -18.89
CA MET A 66 4.62 14.94 -17.66
C MET A 66 5.94 14.21 -17.92
N GLY A 67 6.24 13.80 -19.16
CA GLY A 67 7.47 13.07 -19.51
C GLY A 67 7.43 11.57 -19.19
N GLY A 68 6.25 11.04 -18.85
CA GLY A 68 6.06 9.69 -18.35
C GLY A 68 6.04 9.64 -16.83
N GLU A 69 5.93 8.44 -16.26
CA GLU A 69 5.96 8.23 -14.81
C GLU A 69 7.29 7.60 -14.39
N PRO A 70 8.10 8.25 -13.54
CA PRO A 70 9.40 7.72 -13.18
C PRO A 70 9.29 6.47 -12.29
N GLY A 71 10.14 5.50 -12.58
CA GLY A 71 10.28 4.26 -11.81
C GLY A 71 11.73 3.78 -11.80
N MET A 72 11.93 2.63 -11.15
CA MET A 72 13.23 1.98 -11.07
C MET A 72 13.09 0.50 -11.42
N THR A 73 14.04 -0.05 -12.16
CA THR A 73 14.14 -1.51 -12.37
C THR A 73 15.59 -1.97 -12.33
N VAL A 74 15.81 -3.15 -11.74
CA VAL A 74 17.06 -3.90 -11.88
C VAL A 74 16.95 -5.03 -12.91
N VAL A 75 15.77 -5.19 -13.51
CA VAL A 75 15.49 -6.23 -14.50
C VAL A 75 15.90 -5.71 -15.89
N PRO A 76 16.76 -6.42 -16.64
CA PRO A 76 17.33 -5.92 -17.89
C PRO A 76 16.38 -6.00 -19.10
N ASN A 77 15.06 -6.00 -18.86
CA ASN A 77 14.05 -6.13 -19.89
C ASN A 77 12.71 -5.51 -19.45
N LEU A 78 12.13 -4.63 -20.26
CA LEU A 78 10.90 -3.88 -19.90
C LEU A 78 9.64 -4.74 -19.90
N LEU A 79 9.49 -5.69 -20.82
CA LEU A 79 8.38 -6.64 -20.79
C LEU A 79 8.41 -7.49 -19.50
N ALA A 80 9.57 -8.04 -19.15
CA ALA A 80 9.74 -8.79 -17.91
C ALA A 80 9.54 -7.92 -16.67
N THR A 81 10.06 -6.68 -16.67
CA THR A 81 9.83 -5.65 -15.63
C THR A 81 8.32 -5.46 -15.40
N GLY A 82 7.54 -5.26 -16.46
CA GLY A 82 6.10 -5.06 -16.38
C GLY A 82 5.36 -6.25 -15.80
N LEU A 83 5.65 -7.46 -16.28
CA LEU A 83 5.03 -8.69 -15.79
C LEU A 83 5.37 -8.97 -14.31
N LEU A 84 6.65 -8.80 -13.94
CA LEU A 84 7.09 -8.97 -12.55
C LEU A 84 6.44 -7.93 -11.64
N THR A 85 6.34 -6.67 -12.09
CA THR A 85 5.65 -5.61 -11.35
C THR A 85 4.20 -5.97 -11.09
N ILE A 86 3.46 -6.49 -12.09
CA ILE A 86 2.06 -6.92 -11.92
C ILE A 86 1.96 -8.04 -10.88
N VAL A 87 2.83 -9.06 -10.96
CA VAL A 87 2.83 -10.19 -10.01
C VAL A 87 3.11 -9.71 -8.58
N VAL A 88 4.13 -8.88 -8.38
CA VAL A 88 4.48 -8.34 -7.07
C VAL A 88 3.37 -7.43 -6.53
N SER A 89 2.74 -6.64 -7.40
CA SER A 89 1.62 -5.76 -7.04
C SER A 89 0.40 -6.55 -6.60
N LEU A 90 0.04 -7.64 -7.29
CA LEU A 90 -1.03 -8.54 -6.88
C LEU A 90 -0.70 -9.20 -5.54
N ALA A 91 0.54 -9.64 -5.34
CA ALA A 91 0.99 -10.17 -4.06
C ALA A 91 0.85 -9.12 -2.93
N LEU A 92 1.20 -7.86 -3.19
CA LEU A 92 1.02 -6.75 -2.25
C LEU A 92 -0.46 -6.49 -1.94
N MET A 93 -1.35 -6.52 -2.92
CA MET A 93 -2.79 -6.35 -2.71
C MET A 93 -3.36 -7.47 -1.83
N VAL A 94 -3.08 -8.73 -2.18
CA VAL A 94 -3.51 -9.90 -1.42
C VAL A 94 -2.95 -9.85 0.00
N TRP A 95 -1.68 -9.50 0.15
CA TRP A 95 -1.04 -9.35 1.45
C TRP A 95 -1.71 -8.27 2.31
N SER A 96 -1.92 -7.10 1.74
CA SER A 96 -2.52 -5.95 2.43
C SER A 96 -3.95 -6.22 2.86
N ALA A 97 -4.74 -6.89 2.02
CA ALA A 97 -6.13 -7.22 2.32
C ALA A 97 -6.29 -8.34 3.35
N ALA A 98 -5.48 -9.40 3.25
CA ALA A 98 -5.71 -10.63 4.01
C ALA A 98 -4.73 -10.86 5.18
N PHE A 99 -3.52 -10.31 5.12
CA PHE A 99 -2.42 -10.70 6.01
C PHE A 99 -1.79 -9.57 6.82
N VAL A 100 -2.21 -8.31 6.60
CA VAL A 100 -1.64 -7.14 7.30
C VAL A 100 -1.79 -7.17 8.82
N GLN A 101 -2.81 -7.84 9.34
CA GLN A 101 -3.05 -8.01 10.77
C GLN A 101 -2.18 -9.10 11.44
N LYS A 102 -1.42 -9.88 10.66
CA LYS A 102 -0.53 -10.92 11.21
C LYS A 102 0.66 -10.25 11.93
N ARG A 103 1.35 -10.99 12.80
CA ARG A 103 2.48 -10.49 13.62
C ARG A 103 3.55 -9.75 12.80
N ASN A 104 3.79 -10.17 11.56
CA ASN A 104 4.76 -9.56 10.64
C ASN A 104 4.10 -8.84 9.45
N GLY A 105 2.81 -8.52 9.53
CA GLY A 105 2.03 -8.00 8.41
C GLY A 105 2.62 -6.72 7.80
N GLY A 106 2.92 -5.72 8.64
CA GLY A 106 3.55 -4.48 8.19
C GLY A 106 4.96 -4.67 7.60
N ARG A 107 5.77 -5.58 8.16
CA ARG A 107 7.14 -5.86 7.66
C ARG A 107 7.10 -6.45 6.25
N ALA A 108 6.26 -7.45 6.03
CA ALA A 108 6.10 -8.07 4.72
C ALA A 108 5.52 -7.09 3.70
N GLN A 109 4.61 -6.19 4.12
CA GLN A 109 4.10 -5.12 3.27
C GLN A 109 5.20 -4.14 2.84
N ILE A 110 6.11 -3.75 3.75
CA ILE A 110 7.29 -2.92 3.42
C ILE A 110 8.19 -3.65 2.42
N LEU A 111 8.50 -4.93 2.66
CA LEU A 111 9.37 -5.72 1.78
C LEU A 111 8.76 -5.86 0.39
N LEU A 112 7.47 -6.17 0.28
CA LEU A 112 6.76 -6.24 -1.00
C LEU A 112 6.78 -4.91 -1.74
N SER A 113 6.65 -3.79 -1.01
CA SER A 113 6.74 -2.45 -1.59
C SER A 113 8.14 -2.13 -2.11
N ILE A 114 9.19 -2.50 -1.38
CA ILE A 114 10.59 -2.35 -1.84
C ILE A 114 10.83 -3.23 -3.08
N THR A 115 10.37 -4.48 -3.07
CA THR A 115 10.46 -5.35 -4.24
C THR A 115 9.74 -4.72 -5.43
N MET A 116 8.53 -4.17 -5.22
CA MET A 116 7.75 -3.48 -6.25
C MET A 116 8.53 -2.29 -6.85
N LEU A 117 9.22 -1.51 -6.02
CA LEU A 117 10.09 -0.42 -6.48
C LEU A 117 11.25 -0.93 -7.35
N LEU A 118 11.86 -2.05 -6.99
CA LEU A 118 13.03 -2.59 -7.69
C LEU A 118 12.70 -3.28 -9.02
N VAL A 119 11.44 -3.64 -9.25
CA VAL A 119 11.01 -4.37 -10.45
C VAL A 119 10.23 -3.52 -11.44
N GLY A 120 10.06 -2.21 -11.23
CA GLY A 120 9.40 -1.30 -12.17
C GLY A 120 8.10 -0.65 -11.69
N GLY A 121 7.68 -0.82 -10.44
CA GLY A 121 6.39 -0.33 -9.93
C GLY A 121 6.25 1.17 -9.69
N GLY A 122 7.14 1.99 -10.25
CA GLY A 122 7.17 3.45 -10.04
C GLY A 122 7.72 3.87 -8.69
N PHE A 123 7.90 5.18 -8.47
CA PHE A 123 8.26 5.70 -7.14
C PHE A 123 7.04 5.89 -6.23
N GLY A 124 5.93 6.41 -6.77
CA GLY A 124 4.73 6.72 -6.00
C GLY A 124 4.13 5.50 -5.29
N PRO A 125 3.80 4.42 -6.01
CA PRO A 125 3.12 3.28 -5.41
C PRO A 125 3.93 2.61 -4.28
N PRO A 126 5.23 2.32 -4.42
CA PRO A 126 6.05 1.79 -3.34
C PRO A 126 6.16 2.68 -2.11
N ILE A 127 6.29 4.00 -2.29
CA ILE A 127 6.36 4.93 -1.15
C ILE A 127 5.07 4.84 -0.33
N ILE A 128 3.91 4.84 -0.99
CA ILE A 128 2.61 4.67 -0.33
C ILE A 128 2.55 3.32 0.39
N GLY A 129 3.01 2.25 -0.26
CA GLY A 129 3.02 0.90 0.31
C GLY A 129 3.93 0.76 1.55
N ILE A 130 5.10 1.40 1.54
CA ILE A 130 6.02 1.46 2.67
C ILE A 130 5.38 2.21 3.85
N LEU A 131 4.81 3.40 3.60
CA LEU A 131 4.15 4.18 4.65
C LEU A 131 2.95 3.42 5.26
N ALA A 132 2.19 2.73 4.42
CA ALA A 132 1.10 1.85 4.84
C ALA A 132 1.63 0.67 5.67
N GLY A 133 2.74 0.05 5.27
CA GLY A 133 3.39 -1.01 6.02
C GLY A 133 3.93 -0.55 7.38
N VAL A 134 4.46 0.68 7.47
CA VAL A 134 4.87 1.31 8.74
C VAL A 134 3.68 1.48 9.67
N ALA A 135 2.53 1.97 9.17
CA ALA A 135 1.29 1.99 9.95
C ALA A 135 0.90 0.58 10.42
N GLY A 136 1.12 -0.43 9.57
CA GLY A 136 0.91 -1.85 9.87
C GLY A 136 1.79 -2.38 11.02
N LEU A 137 3.01 -1.86 11.21
CA LEU A 137 3.84 -2.21 12.36
C LEU A 137 3.20 -1.78 13.68
N GLY A 138 2.45 -0.66 13.65
CA GLY A 138 1.75 -0.10 14.80
C GLY A 138 0.54 -0.93 15.27
N ILE A 139 0.10 -1.93 14.50
CA ILE A 139 -1.05 -2.79 14.86
C ILE A 139 -0.74 -3.64 16.09
N ALA A 140 0.49 -4.12 16.23
CA ALA A 140 0.91 -5.00 17.32
C ALA A 140 1.52 -4.26 18.52
N SER A 141 1.78 -2.94 18.40
CA SER A 141 2.42 -2.15 19.46
C SER A 141 1.40 -1.51 20.40
N PRO A 142 1.55 -1.64 21.73
CA PRO A 142 0.76 -0.84 22.66
C PRO A 142 1.16 0.64 22.51
N GLN A 143 0.21 1.49 22.10
CA GLN A 143 0.41 2.93 21.87
C GLN A 143 0.56 3.72 23.19
N THR A 144 1.52 3.32 24.03
CA THR A 144 1.74 3.87 25.38
C THR A 144 2.15 5.34 25.33
N TRP A 145 2.95 5.74 24.35
CA TRP A 145 3.41 7.12 24.20
C TRP A 145 2.27 8.09 23.86
N CYS A 146 1.44 7.77 22.86
CA CYS A 146 0.27 8.58 22.52
C CYS A 146 -0.72 8.64 23.69
N ARG A 147 -0.92 7.54 24.42
CA ARG A 147 -1.77 7.55 25.63
C ARG A 147 -1.20 8.40 26.76
N ALA A 148 0.12 8.54 26.85
CA ALA A 148 0.78 9.36 27.85
C ALA A 148 0.76 10.86 27.54
N HIS A 149 0.71 11.24 26.25
CA HIS A 149 0.82 12.65 25.81
C HIS A 149 -0.47 13.24 25.24
N LEU A 150 -1.48 12.42 24.91
CA LEU A 150 -2.79 12.94 24.53
C LEU A 150 -3.54 13.34 25.81
N PRO A 151 -4.00 14.61 25.93
CA PRO A 151 -4.85 15.00 27.04
C PRO A 151 -6.10 14.12 27.03
N ALA A 152 -6.47 13.58 28.19
CA ALA A 152 -7.74 12.89 28.33
C ALA A 152 -8.82 13.87 27.85
N VAL A 153 -9.62 13.46 26.85
CA VAL A 153 -10.81 14.22 26.46
C VAL A 153 -11.73 14.21 27.67
N ALA A 154 -11.65 15.27 28.46
CA ALA A 154 -12.55 15.54 29.55
C ALA A 154 -13.88 15.99 28.94
N GLY A 155 -14.88 15.13 29.07
CA GLY A 155 -16.27 15.49 28.90
C GLY A 155 -16.96 14.80 27.73
N ARG A 156 -18.07 14.13 28.05
CA ARG A 156 -19.37 14.82 28.10
C ARG A 156 -20.34 14.08 29.05
N PRO A 157 -21.36 14.78 29.57
CA PRO A 157 -22.21 14.37 30.70
C PRO A 157 -23.03 13.10 30.46
#